data_AF-A0A833ZT89-F1
#
_entry.id   AF-A0A833ZT89-F1
#
_cell.length_a   1.000
_cell.length_b   1.000
_cell.length_c   1.000
_cell.angle_alpha   90.00
_cell.angle_beta   90.00
_cell.angle_gamma   90.00
#
_symmetry.space_group_name_H-M   'P 1'
#
loop_
_entity.id
_entity.type
_entity.pdbx_description
1 polymer ?
#
loop_
_entity_poly.entity_id
_entity_poly.type
_entity_poly.pdbx_seq_one_letter_code
_entity_poly.pdbx_strand_id
1 'polypeptide(L)'
;MLVHSSCKLSQRVPGWGFRDARGGRCWAHRHRSHERSGSGPLDQGSQSLTFSVGQFQSLRPALWRQPLTPAQLQCIRELSGRRLQRMPVQYVLGEWDFQGLSLKMAPPVFIPRPETEELVEWVLEEVAPGPCVAEAQGGPLILEVGCGSGAISLSLLSRLPQSRAVAVDKGAAAVCLTRENAQRLRLQDRIHIVPLDVTSEGSWAHLLPWGPLDLIVSNPPYVFRQDMEQLAPEIRSYEDPAALDGGEKGMDIIERILALAPRLLKDSGSIFLEVDPRHPELVGGWLQSRPDLSLQLVAVRRDFCGRPRFLHVRRSGAPDGCPVDVQPGPPPARAPG
;
A
#
# COMPACT_ATOMS: atom_id res chain seq x y z
N MET A 1 5.83 -0.37 -28.75
CA MET A 1 5.26 -0.41 -27.38
C MET A 1 3.75 -0.41 -27.47
N LEU A 2 3.12 -1.58 -27.54
CA LEU A 2 1.67 -1.73 -27.46
C LEU A 2 1.34 -2.15 -26.03
N VAL A 3 0.97 -1.18 -25.20
CA VAL A 3 0.44 -1.45 -23.86
C VAL A 3 -1.07 -1.60 -24.00
N HIS A 4 -1.60 -2.81 -23.82
CA HIS A 4 -3.04 -3.07 -23.89
C HIS A 4 -3.66 -2.89 -22.50
N SER A 5 -4.41 -1.80 -22.31
CA SER A 5 -5.49 -1.72 -21.31
C SER A 5 -6.72 -2.39 -21.93
N SER A 6 -6.90 -3.67 -21.63
CA SER A 6 -7.96 -4.52 -22.18
C SER A 6 -9.37 -4.08 -21.75
N CYS A 7 -9.48 -3.26 -20.70
CA CYS A 7 -10.76 -2.90 -20.10
C CYS A 7 -11.49 -1.76 -20.85
N LYS A 8 -10.77 -0.83 -21.48
CA LYS A 8 -11.37 0.32 -22.19
C LYS A 8 -11.81 0.06 -23.63
N LEU A 9 -11.14 -0.87 -24.34
CA LEU A 9 -11.46 -1.19 -25.73
C LEU A 9 -12.76 -1.99 -25.85
N SER A 10 -13.03 -2.90 -24.90
CA SER A 10 -14.24 -3.72 -24.87
C SER A 10 -15.53 -2.89 -24.73
N GLN A 11 -15.49 -1.77 -24.00
CA GLN A 11 -16.66 -0.91 -23.79
C GLN A 11 -16.96 0.04 -24.96
N ARG A 12 -16.03 0.26 -25.89
CA ARG A 12 -16.20 1.22 -27.01
C ARG A 12 -16.40 0.57 -28.38
N VAL A 13 -16.13 -0.74 -28.53
CA VAL A 13 -16.28 -1.46 -29.80
C VAL A 13 -16.93 -2.84 -29.55
N PRO A 14 -18.22 -3.04 -29.90
CA PRO A 14 -18.85 -4.35 -29.80
C PRO A 14 -18.11 -5.37 -30.67
N GLY A 15 -17.70 -6.51 -30.08
CA GLY A 15 -17.06 -7.63 -30.81
C GLY A 15 -15.70 -8.08 -30.30
N TRP A 16 -15.04 -7.32 -29.41
CA TRP A 16 -13.82 -7.74 -28.73
C TRP A 16 -14.13 -8.22 -27.30
N GLY A 17 -14.66 -9.44 -27.20
CA GLY A 17 -14.77 -10.16 -25.93
C GLY A 17 -13.58 -11.11 -25.76
N PHE A 18 -12.69 -10.83 -24.81
CA PHE A 18 -11.65 -11.80 -24.42
C PHE A 18 -12.23 -12.75 -23.38
N ARG A 19 -12.41 -14.02 -23.76
CA ARG A 19 -12.55 -15.13 -22.81
C ARG A 19 -11.17 -15.71 -22.57
N ASP A 20 -10.81 -15.88 -21.29
CA ASP A 20 -9.67 -16.70 -20.87
C ASP A 20 -9.85 -18.13 -21.41
N ALA A 21 -8.77 -18.70 -21.94
CA ALA A 21 -8.76 -20.04 -22.52
C ALA A 21 -8.81 -21.17 -21.49
N ARG A 22 -8.73 -20.91 -20.17
CA ARG A 22 -8.71 -21.99 -19.17
C ARG A 22 -9.51 -21.82 -17.87
N GLY A 23 -10.26 -20.74 -17.65
CA GLY A 23 -11.26 -20.68 -16.57
C GLY A 23 -10.75 -21.09 -15.17
N GLY A 24 -9.46 -20.84 -14.88
CA GLY A 24 -8.79 -21.37 -13.69
C GLY A 24 -7.82 -20.37 -13.09
N ARG A 25 -7.95 -20.14 -11.78
CA ARG A 25 -7.14 -19.21 -10.96
C ARG A 25 -5.68 -19.67 -10.90
N CYS A 26 -4.73 -18.83 -11.30
CA CYS A 26 -3.31 -19.10 -11.09
C CYS A 26 -2.83 -18.57 -9.73
N TRP A 27 -2.43 -19.50 -8.87
CA TRP A 27 -1.65 -19.28 -7.66
C TRP A 27 -0.16 -19.41 -7.99
N ALA A 28 0.70 -18.58 -7.39
CA ALA A 28 2.15 -18.77 -7.43
C ALA A 28 2.61 -19.59 -6.22
N HIS A 29 3.10 -20.81 -6.45
CA HIS A 29 3.85 -21.60 -5.46
C HIS A 29 5.36 -21.45 -5.69
N ARG A 30 6.12 -21.28 -4.61
CA ARG A 30 7.58 -21.20 -4.59
C ARG A 30 8.16 -22.60 -4.35
N HIS A 31 8.82 -23.21 -5.35
CA HIS A 31 9.59 -24.44 -5.13
C HIS A 31 11.01 -24.09 -4.66
N ARG A 32 11.43 -24.66 -3.52
CA ARG A 32 12.79 -24.59 -2.99
C ARG A 32 13.42 -25.98 -3.17
N SER A 33 14.44 -26.10 -4.02
CA SER A 33 15.13 -27.37 -4.26
C SER A 33 16.39 -27.44 -3.39
N HIS A 34 16.48 -28.47 -2.55
CA HIS A 34 17.70 -28.86 -1.84
C HIS A 34 18.71 -29.48 -2.83
N GLU A 35 19.95 -28.98 -2.83
CA GLU A 35 21.06 -29.58 -3.55
C GLU A 35 21.54 -30.87 -2.86
N ARG A 36 21.65 -31.96 -3.62
CA ARG A 36 22.55 -33.08 -3.30
C ARG A 36 23.64 -33.12 -4.36
N SER A 37 24.87 -33.18 -3.85
CA SER A 37 26.17 -33.25 -4.51
C SER A 37 26.29 -34.31 -5.62
N GLY A 38 26.85 -33.92 -6.75
CA GLY A 38 27.36 -34.80 -7.80
C GLY A 38 28.34 -34.05 -8.70
N SER A 39 29.60 -34.49 -8.70
CA SER A 39 30.77 -33.90 -9.37
C SER A 39 30.75 -34.03 -10.91
N GLY A 40 30.96 -32.93 -11.63
CA GLY A 40 31.21 -32.86 -13.08
C GLY A 40 31.61 -31.44 -13.51
N PRO A 41 32.45 -31.25 -14.55
CA PRO A 41 33.30 -30.06 -14.66
C PRO A 41 32.61 -28.83 -15.27
N LEU A 42 32.90 -27.69 -14.63
CA LEU A 42 32.81 -26.29 -15.07
C LEU A 42 32.22 -26.04 -16.47
N ASP A 43 30.92 -25.79 -16.50
CA ASP A 43 30.31 -24.95 -17.53
C ASP A 43 29.86 -23.65 -16.85
N GLN A 44 30.24 -22.51 -17.41
CA GLN A 44 30.01 -21.18 -16.83
C GLN A 44 28.51 -20.86 -16.93
N GLY A 45 27.78 -21.24 -15.87
CA GLY A 45 26.35 -20.99 -15.73
C GLY A 45 26.04 -19.51 -15.67
N SER A 46 25.56 -18.96 -16.79
CA SER A 46 24.77 -17.73 -16.80
C SER A 46 23.49 -17.98 -15.99
N GLN A 47 23.48 -17.59 -14.72
CA GLN A 47 22.26 -17.53 -13.93
C GLN A 47 21.40 -16.39 -14.47
N SER A 48 20.56 -16.70 -15.45
CA SER A 48 19.53 -15.79 -15.91
C SER A 48 18.40 -15.78 -14.87
N LEU A 49 18.48 -14.83 -13.94
CA LEU A 49 17.36 -14.46 -13.07
C LEU A 49 16.22 -13.96 -13.95
N THR A 50 15.26 -14.84 -14.23
CA THR A 50 14.06 -14.49 -14.98
C THR A 50 13.07 -13.85 -14.00
N PHE A 51 13.09 -12.52 -13.88
CA PHE A 51 12.01 -11.77 -13.24
C PHE A 51 10.76 -11.89 -14.11
N SER A 52 9.77 -12.62 -13.62
CA SER A 52 8.45 -12.73 -14.27
C SER A 52 7.60 -11.53 -13.86
N VAL A 53 7.91 -10.38 -14.45
CA VAL A 53 6.94 -9.27 -14.57
C VAL A 53 5.73 -9.83 -15.32
N GLY A 54 4.52 -9.57 -14.79
CA GLY A 54 3.23 -10.07 -15.29
C GLY A 54 3.22 -10.26 -16.81
N GLN A 55 2.89 -11.47 -17.23
CA GLN A 55 3.14 -11.96 -18.58
C GLN A 55 2.70 -10.94 -19.65
N PHE A 56 3.69 -10.42 -20.39
CA PHE A 56 3.54 -9.98 -21.78
C PHE A 56 3.09 -11.19 -22.62
N GLN A 57 1.85 -11.67 -22.45
CA GLN A 57 1.20 -12.48 -23.47
C GLN A 57 0.78 -11.53 -24.59
N SER A 58 1.78 -11.25 -25.43
CA SER A 58 1.68 -11.26 -26.88
C SER A 58 0.25 -11.22 -27.41
N LEU A 59 -0.11 -10.09 -28.04
CA LEU A 59 -1.18 -10.07 -29.04
C LEU A 59 -1.11 -11.36 -29.83
N ARG A 60 -2.25 -12.06 -30.00
CA ARG A 60 -2.27 -13.30 -30.79
C ARG A 60 -1.57 -13.03 -32.13
N PRO A 61 -0.65 -13.88 -32.60
CA PRO A 61 0.09 -13.62 -33.85
C PRO A 61 -0.80 -13.27 -35.04
N ALA A 62 -2.04 -13.80 -35.06
CA ALA A 62 -3.08 -13.47 -36.03
C ALA A 62 -3.50 -11.98 -36.06
N LEU A 63 -3.36 -11.27 -34.95
CA LEU A 63 -3.72 -9.85 -34.81
C LEU A 63 -2.60 -8.92 -35.30
N TRP A 64 -1.36 -9.39 -35.45
CA TRP A 64 -0.22 -8.53 -35.81
C TRP A 64 -0.32 -7.93 -37.21
N ARG A 65 -1.06 -8.61 -38.11
CA ARG A 65 -1.25 -8.20 -39.50
C ARG A 65 -2.63 -7.63 -39.78
N GLN A 66 -3.50 -7.54 -38.78
CA GLN A 66 -4.82 -6.96 -38.98
C GLN A 66 -4.70 -5.44 -39.10
N PRO A 67 -5.26 -4.83 -40.15
CA PRO A 67 -5.29 -3.38 -40.26
C PRO A 67 -6.14 -2.81 -39.12
N LEU A 68 -5.63 -1.76 -38.49
CA LEU A 68 -6.36 -1.04 -37.46
C LEU A 68 -7.55 -0.30 -38.08
N THR A 69 -8.69 -0.35 -37.42
CA THR A 69 -9.85 0.48 -37.78
C THR A 69 -9.53 1.97 -37.58
N PRO A 70 -10.23 2.89 -38.28
CA PRO A 70 -10.09 4.33 -38.06
C PRO A 70 -10.26 4.74 -36.59
N ALA A 71 -11.21 4.12 -35.87
CA ALA A 71 -11.45 4.39 -34.44
C ALA A 71 -10.27 3.94 -33.55
N GLN A 72 -9.66 2.78 -33.84
CA GLN A 72 -8.48 2.31 -33.12
C GLN A 72 -7.26 3.19 -33.39
N LEU A 73 -7.06 3.62 -34.64
CA LEU A 73 -5.99 4.57 -35.00
C LEU A 73 -6.17 5.90 -34.26
N GLN A 74 -7.40 6.41 -34.20
CA GLN A 74 -7.70 7.64 -33.46
C GLN A 74 -7.40 7.48 -31.96
N CYS A 75 -7.83 6.37 -31.35
CA CYS A 75 -7.51 6.06 -29.95
C CYS A 75 -6.00 6.00 -29.70
N ILE A 76 -5.24 5.31 -30.56
CA ILE A 76 -3.77 5.22 -30.43
C ILE A 76 -3.14 6.61 -30.54
N ARG A 77 -3.61 7.46 -31.47
CA ARG A 77 -3.11 8.84 -31.62
C ARG A 77 -3.36 9.66 -30.36
N GLU A 78 -4.55 9.57 -29.77
CA GLU A 78 -4.89 10.27 -28.53
C GLU A 78 -4.01 9.82 -27.34
N LEU A 79 -3.85 8.51 -27.15
CA LEU A 79 -3.00 7.95 -26.09
C LEU A 79 -1.52 8.32 -26.29
N SER A 80 -1.05 8.26 -27.54
CA SER A 80 0.31 8.65 -27.92
C SER A 80 0.53 10.14 -27.67
N GLY A 81 -0.46 10.98 -28.00
CA GLY A 81 -0.42 12.42 -27.74
C GLY A 81 -0.22 12.74 -26.25
N ARG A 82 -0.97 12.07 -25.36
CA ARG A 82 -0.79 12.22 -23.91
C ARG A 82 0.60 11.76 -23.45
N ARG A 83 1.07 10.62 -23.96
CA ARG A 83 2.40 10.11 -23.60
C ARG A 83 3.53 11.01 -24.09
N LEU A 84 3.40 11.63 -25.27
CA LEU A 84 4.34 12.61 -25.81
C LEU A 84 4.41 13.88 -24.93
N GLN A 85 3.33 14.22 -24.23
CA GLN A 85 3.31 15.26 -23.19
C GLN A 85 3.89 14.77 -21.84
N ARG A 86 4.58 13.63 -21.83
CA ARG A 86 5.15 12.97 -20.65
C ARG A 86 4.15 12.49 -19.60
N MET A 87 2.85 12.47 -19.87
CA MET A 87 1.85 11.91 -18.95
C MET A 87 2.21 10.46 -18.59
N PRO A 88 2.38 10.11 -17.30
CA PRO A 88 2.67 8.75 -16.87
C PRO A 88 1.78 7.71 -17.56
N VAL A 89 2.36 6.57 -17.95
CA VAL A 89 1.62 5.55 -18.72
C VAL A 89 0.40 5.03 -17.96
N GLN A 90 0.50 4.97 -16.63
CA GLN A 90 -0.56 4.59 -15.71
C GLN A 90 -1.78 5.52 -15.84
N TYR A 91 -1.59 6.82 -16.00
CA TYR A 91 -2.67 7.77 -16.25
C TYR A 91 -3.19 7.71 -17.69
N VAL A 92 -2.29 7.49 -18.67
CA VAL A 92 -2.69 7.32 -20.07
C VAL A 92 -3.64 6.12 -20.22
N LEU A 93 -3.27 4.99 -19.62
CA LEU A 93 -4.10 3.78 -19.56
C LEU A 93 -5.30 3.96 -18.62
N GLY A 94 -5.10 4.70 -17.52
CA GLY A 94 -6.07 4.96 -16.48
C GLY A 94 -6.34 3.77 -15.56
N GLU A 95 -5.48 2.77 -15.59
CA GLU A 95 -5.45 1.61 -14.69
C GLU A 95 -4.02 1.08 -14.58
N TRP A 96 -3.73 0.40 -13.47
CA TRP A 96 -2.43 -0.18 -13.19
C TRP A 96 -2.58 -1.41 -12.29
N ASP A 97 -1.73 -2.41 -12.54
CA ASP A 97 -1.71 -3.62 -11.71
C ASP A 97 -0.84 -3.37 -10.48
N PHE A 98 -1.36 -3.75 -9.30
CA PHE A 98 -0.69 -3.64 -8.02
C PHE A 98 -1.08 -4.82 -7.13
N GLN A 99 -0.13 -5.64 -6.67
CA GLN A 99 -0.39 -6.80 -5.81
C GLN A 99 -1.48 -7.76 -6.35
N GLY A 100 -1.49 -7.94 -7.68
CA GLY A 100 -2.49 -8.78 -8.37
C GLY A 100 -3.88 -8.15 -8.50
N LEU A 101 -4.06 -6.89 -8.09
CA LEU A 101 -5.28 -6.11 -8.26
C LEU A 101 -5.12 -5.15 -9.45
N SER A 102 -6.19 -4.96 -10.23
CA SER A 102 -6.23 -3.93 -11.27
C SER A 102 -6.89 -2.67 -10.72
N LEU A 103 -6.08 -1.68 -10.37
CA LEU A 103 -6.51 -0.43 -9.76
C LEU A 103 -6.73 0.65 -10.81
N LYS A 104 -7.80 1.41 -10.68
CA LYS A 104 -8.01 2.65 -11.41
C LYS A 104 -6.92 3.66 -11.03
N MET A 105 -6.40 4.34 -12.05
CA MET A 105 -5.42 5.42 -11.90
C MET A 105 -5.94 6.70 -12.54
N ALA A 106 -5.73 7.83 -11.86
CA ALA A 106 -6.11 9.15 -12.36
C ALA A 106 -5.23 10.25 -11.73
N PRO A 107 -4.78 11.24 -12.50
CA PRO A 107 -4.09 12.39 -11.94
C PRO A 107 -5.07 13.23 -11.09
N PRO A 108 -4.59 13.92 -10.04
CA PRO A 108 -3.18 14.01 -9.62
C PRO A 108 -2.77 12.93 -8.59
N VAL A 109 -3.57 11.87 -8.41
CA VAL A 109 -3.38 10.90 -7.31
C VAL A 109 -2.11 10.08 -7.52
N PHE A 110 -1.23 10.09 -6.52
CA PHE A 110 0.04 9.35 -6.50
C PHE A 110 -0.07 7.94 -7.10
N ILE A 111 0.83 7.64 -8.03
CA ILE A 111 0.89 6.32 -8.67
C ILE A 111 1.72 5.40 -7.75
N PRO A 112 1.14 4.31 -7.21
CA PRO A 112 1.87 3.36 -6.37
C PRO A 112 3.14 2.86 -7.05
N ARG A 113 4.24 2.77 -6.30
CA ARG A 113 5.54 2.34 -6.81
C ARG A 113 5.74 0.83 -6.59
N PRO A 114 6.62 0.17 -7.37
CA PRO A 114 6.95 -1.24 -7.15
C PRO A 114 7.42 -1.52 -5.72
N GLU A 115 8.19 -0.62 -5.11
CA GLU A 115 8.64 -0.73 -3.72
C GLU A 115 7.45 -0.79 -2.74
N THR A 116 6.35 -0.09 -3.03
CA THR A 116 5.14 -0.13 -2.20
C THR A 116 4.48 -1.52 -2.20
N GLU A 117 4.70 -2.34 -3.24
CA GLU A 117 4.29 -3.75 -3.22
C GLU A 117 5.05 -4.55 -2.15
N GLU A 118 6.35 -4.30 -1.98
CA GLU A 118 7.17 -4.98 -0.96
C GLU A 118 6.75 -4.59 0.46
N LEU A 119 6.27 -3.36 0.67
CA LEU A 119 5.67 -2.94 1.95
C LEU A 119 4.45 -3.80 2.29
N VAL A 120 3.55 -4.00 1.33
CA VAL A 120 2.36 -4.86 1.51
C VAL A 120 2.78 -6.29 1.82
N GLU A 121 3.77 -6.83 1.10
CA GLU A 121 4.28 -8.18 1.36
C GLU A 121 4.86 -8.31 2.77
N TRP A 122 5.63 -7.32 3.23
CA TRP A 122 6.16 -7.34 4.59
C TRP A 122 5.04 -7.31 5.64
N VAL A 123 4.04 -6.44 5.48
CA VAL A 123 2.90 -6.41 6.40
C VAL A 123 2.20 -7.77 6.44
N LEU A 124 2.00 -8.42 5.29
CA LEU A 124 1.39 -9.75 5.21
C LEU A 124 2.23 -10.84 5.90
N GLU A 125 3.56 -10.77 5.82
CA GLU A 125 4.47 -11.69 6.52
C GLU A 125 4.36 -11.55 8.03
N GLU A 126 4.27 -10.32 8.54
CA GLU A 126 4.24 -10.03 9.99
C GLU A 126 2.89 -10.35 10.64
N VAL A 127 1.81 -10.28 9.87
CA VAL A 127 0.44 -10.53 10.36
C VAL A 127 -0.05 -11.95 10.08
N ALA A 128 0.71 -12.73 9.32
CA ALA A 128 0.40 -14.13 9.10
C ALA A 128 0.39 -14.88 10.45
N PRO A 129 -0.59 -15.76 10.72
CA PRO A 129 -0.64 -16.47 11.98
C PRO A 129 0.65 -17.30 12.15
N GLY A 130 1.42 -16.98 13.19
CA GLY A 130 2.47 -17.86 13.66
C GLY A 130 1.87 -19.20 14.13
N PRO A 131 2.66 -20.29 14.18
CA PRO A 131 2.17 -21.62 14.54
C PRO A 131 1.53 -21.74 15.94
N CYS A 132 1.58 -20.69 16.77
CA CYS A 132 1.15 -20.71 18.17
C CYS A 132 -0.04 -19.81 18.52
N VAL A 133 -0.69 -19.15 17.54
CA VAL A 133 -1.81 -18.22 17.84
C VAL A 133 -3.11 -18.72 17.19
N ALA A 134 -3.57 -19.87 17.67
CA ALA A 134 -4.98 -20.22 17.57
C ALA A 134 -5.68 -19.48 18.71
N GLU A 135 -6.49 -18.44 18.43
CA GLU A 135 -7.65 -17.98 19.25
C GLU A 135 -8.08 -16.51 19.03
N ALA A 136 -7.35 -15.69 18.26
CA ALA A 136 -7.86 -14.35 17.92
C ALA A 136 -9.05 -14.45 16.95
N GLN A 137 -10.28 -14.26 17.45
CA GLN A 137 -11.49 -14.21 16.65
C GLN A 137 -11.55 -12.90 15.84
N GLY A 138 -10.95 -12.89 14.65
CA GLY A 138 -11.01 -11.76 13.71
C GLY A 138 -9.66 -11.43 13.07
N GLY A 139 -9.68 -10.82 11.88
CA GLY A 139 -8.45 -10.31 11.25
C GLY A 139 -8.06 -8.94 11.81
N PRO A 140 -6.83 -8.46 11.53
CA PRO A 140 -6.37 -7.16 12.04
C PRO A 140 -7.23 -6.01 11.53
N LEU A 141 -7.42 -5.01 12.40
CA LEU A 141 -7.97 -3.70 12.07
C LEU A 141 -6.83 -2.75 11.69
N ILE A 142 -6.87 -2.28 10.44
CA ILE A 142 -5.76 -1.59 9.78
C ILE A 142 -6.13 -0.13 9.55
N LEU A 143 -5.24 0.80 9.89
CA LEU A 143 -5.31 2.18 9.42
C LEU A 143 -4.28 2.42 8.33
N GLU A 144 -4.72 2.87 7.16
CA GLU A 144 -3.85 3.45 6.13
C GLU A 144 -3.92 4.97 6.20
N VAL A 145 -2.76 5.62 6.36
CA VAL A 145 -2.63 7.09 6.29
C VAL A 145 -2.07 7.49 4.94
N GLY A 146 -2.79 8.35 4.21
CA GLY A 146 -2.42 8.77 2.84
C GLY A 146 -2.78 7.70 1.81
N CYS A 147 -4.05 7.28 1.76
CA CYS A 147 -4.44 6.10 1.00
C CYS A 147 -4.32 6.25 -0.54
N GLY A 148 -4.31 7.47 -1.08
CA GLY A 148 -4.08 7.68 -2.51
C GLY A 148 -5.11 6.95 -3.39
N SER A 149 -4.67 5.93 -4.11
CA SER A 149 -5.54 5.07 -4.94
C SER A 149 -6.19 3.90 -4.17
N GLY A 150 -5.86 3.73 -2.89
CA GLY A 150 -6.24 2.61 -2.04
C GLY A 150 -5.32 1.40 -2.18
N ALA A 151 -4.14 1.56 -2.79
CA ALA A 151 -3.29 0.45 -3.20
C ALA A 151 -2.91 -0.47 -2.04
N ILE A 152 -2.49 0.09 -0.90
CA ILE A 152 -2.05 -0.70 0.25
C ILE A 152 -3.25 -1.37 0.93
N SER A 153 -4.25 -0.61 1.39
CA SER A 153 -5.40 -1.16 2.12
C SER A 153 -6.20 -2.17 1.30
N LEU A 154 -6.47 -1.91 0.02
CA LEU A 154 -7.23 -2.84 -0.82
C LEU A 154 -6.46 -4.14 -1.08
N SER A 155 -5.13 -4.05 -1.22
CA SER A 155 -4.27 -5.23 -1.34
C SER A 155 -4.27 -6.05 -0.06
N LEU A 156 -4.09 -5.42 1.09
CA LEU A 156 -4.15 -6.09 2.39
C LEU A 156 -5.51 -6.77 2.62
N LEU A 157 -6.63 -6.07 2.35
CA LEU A 157 -7.97 -6.64 2.48
C LEU A 157 -8.22 -7.80 1.52
N SER A 158 -7.64 -7.79 0.31
CA SER A 158 -7.78 -8.90 -0.64
C SER A 158 -7.08 -10.17 -0.16
N ARG A 159 -6.00 -10.02 0.63
CA ARG A 159 -5.16 -11.12 1.14
C ARG A 159 -5.50 -11.53 2.58
N LEU A 160 -6.18 -10.67 3.33
CA LEU A 160 -6.63 -10.89 4.71
C LEU A 160 -8.17 -10.85 4.76
N PRO A 161 -8.87 -11.99 4.55
CA PRO A 161 -10.33 -12.02 4.42
C PRO A 161 -11.10 -11.51 5.64
N GLN A 162 -10.53 -11.66 6.83
CA GLN A 162 -11.17 -11.26 8.10
C GLN A 162 -10.78 -9.85 8.57
N SER A 163 -9.90 -9.15 7.84
CA SER A 163 -9.48 -7.80 8.18
C SER A 163 -10.51 -6.76 7.79
N ARG A 164 -10.44 -5.63 8.49
CA ARG A 164 -11.13 -4.39 8.15
C ARG A 164 -10.09 -3.27 8.08
N ALA A 165 -10.37 -2.26 7.28
CA ALA A 165 -9.49 -1.11 7.16
C ALA A 165 -10.23 0.21 7.38
N VAL A 166 -9.51 1.18 7.90
CA VAL A 166 -9.83 2.60 7.79
C VAL A 166 -8.73 3.20 6.92
N ALA A 167 -9.12 3.90 5.86
CA ALA A 167 -8.21 4.57 4.96
C ALA A 167 -8.48 6.06 5.01
N VAL A 168 -7.45 6.86 5.28
CA VAL A 168 -7.58 8.31 5.37
C VAL A 168 -6.69 9.02 4.37
N ASP A 169 -7.20 10.11 3.82
CA ASP A 169 -6.44 10.99 2.93
C ASP A 169 -7.04 12.40 2.98
N LYS A 170 -6.20 13.43 2.86
CA LYS A 170 -6.64 14.83 2.79
C LYS A 170 -7.12 15.21 1.39
N GLY A 171 -6.62 14.53 0.37
CA GLY A 171 -6.91 14.81 -1.03
C GLY A 171 -8.27 14.26 -1.45
N ALA A 172 -9.20 15.14 -1.84
CA ALA A 172 -10.52 14.73 -2.31
C ALA A 172 -10.46 13.77 -3.52
N ALA A 173 -9.49 13.98 -4.44
CA ALA A 173 -9.27 13.10 -5.57
C ALA A 173 -8.83 11.68 -5.15
N ALA A 174 -7.94 11.58 -4.16
CA ALA A 174 -7.49 10.30 -3.60
C ALA A 174 -8.62 9.56 -2.89
N VAL A 175 -9.39 10.26 -2.05
CA VAL A 175 -10.57 9.70 -1.37
C VAL A 175 -11.58 9.15 -2.38
N CYS A 176 -11.88 9.90 -3.44
CA CYS A 176 -12.78 9.46 -4.51
C CYS A 176 -12.23 8.24 -5.26
N LEU A 177 -10.93 8.24 -5.62
CA LEU A 177 -10.31 7.15 -6.35
C LEU A 177 -10.24 5.86 -5.52
N THR A 178 -9.90 5.97 -4.23
CA THR A 178 -9.92 4.85 -3.28
C THR A 178 -11.33 4.25 -3.19
N ARG A 179 -12.39 5.07 -3.13
CA ARG A 179 -13.79 4.59 -3.13
C ARG A 179 -14.15 3.86 -4.42
N GLU A 180 -13.79 4.43 -5.58
CA GLU A 180 -14.01 3.79 -6.87
C GLU A 180 -13.32 2.43 -6.94
N ASN A 181 -12.06 2.34 -6.52
CA ASN A 181 -11.30 1.09 -6.50
C ASN A 181 -11.88 0.07 -5.52
N ALA A 182 -12.27 0.50 -4.32
CA ALA A 182 -12.94 -0.38 -3.36
C ALA A 182 -14.22 -1.00 -3.94
N GLN A 183 -15.05 -0.20 -4.63
CA GLN A 183 -16.27 -0.69 -5.28
C GLN A 183 -15.97 -1.63 -6.45
N ARG A 184 -15.02 -1.27 -7.33
CA ARG A 184 -14.61 -2.11 -8.48
C ARG A 184 -14.11 -3.48 -8.04
N LEU A 185 -13.40 -3.52 -6.91
CA LEU A 185 -12.86 -4.75 -6.32
C LEU A 185 -13.81 -5.46 -5.36
N ARG A 186 -15.01 -4.91 -5.11
CA ARG A 186 -16.02 -5.44 -4.16
C ARG A 186 -15.49 -5.55 -2.73
N LEU A 187 -14.72 -4.56 -2.30
CA LEU A 187 -14.11 -4.45 -0.98
C LEU A 187 -14.72 -3.33 -0.12
N GLN A 188 -15.69 -2.57 -0.66
CA GLN A 188 -16.25 -1.39 -0.01
C GLN A 188 -16.86 -1.65 1.37
N ASP A 189 -17.36 -2.87 1.64
CA ASP A 189 -17.96 -3.22 2.92
C ASP A 189 -16.93 -3.47 4.04
N ARG A 190 -15.64 -3.59 3.67
CA ARG A 190 -14.53 -3.88 4.58
C ARG A 190 -13.57 -2.70 4.78
N ILE A 191 -13.82 -1.57 4.12
CA ILE A 191 -12.99 -0.37 4.21
C ILE A 191 -13.84 0.88 4.48
N HIS A 192 -13.48 1.63 5.51
CA HIS A 192 -14.02 2.96 5.79
C HIS A 192 -13.07 4.03 5.26
N ILE A 193 -13.55 4.87 4.32
CA ILE A 193 -12.69 5.85 3.64
C ILE A 193 -13.08 7.25 4.11
N VAL A 194 -12.20 7.86 4.90
CA VAL A 194 -12.47 9.12 5.62
C VAL A 194 -11.60 10.25 5.04
N PRO A 195 -12.20 11.34 4.53
CA PRO A 195 -11.43 12.54 4.17
C PRO A 195 -10.90 13.18 5.45
N LEU A 196 -9.60 13.12 5.67
CA LEU A 196 -8.96 13.58 6.90
C LEU A 196 -7.51 14.00 6.63
N ASP A 197 -7.15 15.18 7.13
CA ASP A 197 -5.76 15.62 7.22
C ASP A 197 -5.22 15.30 8.62
N VAL A 198 -4.28 14.37 8.71
CA VAL A 198 -3.64 13.95 9.96
C VAL A 198 -2.77 15.04 10.59
N THR A 199 -2.45 16.10 9.86
CA THR A 199 -1.72 17.27 10.38
C THR A 199 -2.64 18.27 11.08
N SER A 200 -3.96 18.20 10.84
CA SER A 200 -4.93 19.08 11.47
C SER A 200 -5.03 18.80 12.97
N GLU A 201 -5.11 19.87 13.76
CA GLU A 201 -5.26 19.76 15.21
C GLU A 201 -6.56 19.01 15.55
N GLY A 202 -6.49 18.08 16.50
CA GLY A 202 -7.64 17.26 16.89
C GLY A 202 -8.06 16.18 15.89
N SER A 203 -7.42 16.07 14.72
CA SER A 203 -7.76 15.08 13.66
C SER A 203 -7.85 13.64 14.18
N TRP A 204 -7.00 13.27 15.14
CA TRP A 204 -7.00 11.96 15.80
C TRP A 204 -8.31 11.60 16.47
N ALA A 205 -9.10 12.59 16.93
CA ALA A 205 -10.40 12.34 17.55
C ALA A 205 -11.39 11.69 16.58
N HIS A 206 -11.26 11.96 15.27
CA HIS A 206 -12.06 11.30 14.23
C HIS A 206 -11.64 9.84 13.99
N LEU A 207 -10.43 9.46 14.42
CA LEU A 207 -9.89 8.11 14.28
C LEU A 207 -10.19 7.23 15.51
N LEU A 208 -10.37 7.84 16.69
CA LEU A 208 -10.68 7.11 17.94
C LEU A 208 -11.87 6.14 17.84
N PRO A 209 -13.00 6.47 17.17
CA PRO A 209 -14.14 5.56 17.11
C PRO A 209 -13.84 4.23 16.39
N TRP A 210 -12.74 4.18 15.64
CA TRP A 210 -12.31 3.01 14.90
C TRP A 210 -11.20 2.23 15.61
N GLY A 211 -10.75 2.67 16.79
CA GLY A 211 -9.69 2.03 17.55
C GLY A 211 -10.20 1.12 18.67
N PRO A 212 -9.28 0.41 19.35
CA PRO A 212 -7.84 0.41 19.10
C PRO A 212 -7.47 -0.47 17.88
N LEU A 213 -6.48 -0.01 17.11
CA LEU A 213 -6.03 -0.59 15.85
C LEU A 213 -4.92 -1.63 16.06
N ASP A 214 -4.85 -2.64 15.21
CA ASP A 214 -3.74 -3.60 15.21
C ASP A 214 -2.53 -3.06 14.45
N LEU A 215 -2.80 -2.36 13.33
CA LEU A 215 -1.79 -1.93 12.38
C LEU A 215 -2.03 -0.50 11.91
N ILE A 216 -0.95 0.27 11.78
CA ILE A 216 -0.90 1.48 10.96
C ILE A 216 0.06 1.20 9.80
N VAL A 217 -0.35 1.50 8.57
CA VAL A 217 0.50 1.38 7.39
C VAL A 217 0.45 2.69 6.61
N SER A 218 1.58 3.13 6.06
CA SER A 218 1.60 4.35 5.26
C SER A 218 2.76 4.35 4.26
N ASN A 219 2.48 4.85 3.07
CA ASN A 219 3.50 5.43 2.19
C ASN A 219 3.28 6.96 2.23
N PRO A 220 3.82 7.66 3.25
CA PRO A 220 3.57 9.08 3.42
C PRO A 220 4.41 9.92 2.43
N PRO A 221 4.07 11.19 2.22
CA PRO A 221 5.01 12.15 1.61
C PRO A 221 6.31 12.19 2.41
N TYR A 222 7.41 11.74 1.79
CA TYR A 222 8.70 11.55 2.45
C TYR A 222 9.87 12.20 1.68
N VAL A 223 9.61 12.82 0.53
CA VAL A 223 10.67 13.47 -0.25
C VAL A 223 11.15 14.70 0.51
N PHE A 224 12.47 14.81 0.65
CA PHE A 224 13.08 16.00 1.25
C PHE A 224 12.83 17.19 0.33
N ARG A 225 12.47 18.33 0.92
CA ARG A 225 12.14 19.54 0.16
C ARG A 225 13.21 19.92 -0.87
N GLN A 226 14.49 19.84 -0.50
CA GLN A 226 15.61 20.15 -1.38
C GLN A 226 15.71 19.22 -2.62
N ASP A 227 15.14 18.02 -2.55
CA ASP A 227 15.20 17.02 -3.63
C ASP A 227 13.96 17.11 -4.56
N MET A 228 12.94 17.88 -4.19
CA MET A 228 11.70 18.05 -4.97
C MET A 228 11.96 18.59 -6.39
N GLU A 229 12.94 19.47 -6.54
CA GLU A 229 13.29 20.05 -7.85
C GLU A 229 13.93 19.04 -8.80
N GLN A 230 14.55 17.99 -8.25
CA GLN A 230 15.26 16.94 -8.99
C GLN A 230 14.32 15.84 -9.49
N LEU A 231 13.04 15.87 -9.09
CA LEU A 231 12.05 14.89 -9.51
C LEU A 231 11.87 14.91 -11.04
N ALA A 232 11.63 13.72 -11.59
CA ALA A 232 11.39 13.55 -13.01
C ALA A 232 10.25 14.47 -13.48
N PRO A 233 10.33 15.08 -14.68
CA PRO A 233 9.33 16.03 -15.16
C PRO A 233 7.89 15.47 -15.15
N GLU A 234 7.73 14.20 -15.49
CA GLU A 234 6.43 13.51 -15.43
C GLU A 234 5.82 13.45 -14.03
N ILE A 235 6.64 13.32 -12.98
CA ILE A 235 6.17 13.33 -11.59
C ILE A 235 5.72 14.76 -11.25
N ARG A 236 6.60 15.75 -11.50
CA ARG A 236 6.34 17.16 -11.19
C ARG A 236 5.12 17.73 -11.93
N SER A 237 4.85 17.25 -13.14
CA SER A 237 3.75 17.76 -13.98
C SER A 237 2.40 17.08 -13.75
N TYR A 238 2.37 15.86 -13.22
CA TYR A 238 1.13 15.06 -13.19
C TYR A 238 0.77 14.44 -11.84
N GLU A 239 1.68 14.39 -10.87
CA GLU A 239 1.37 13.94 -9.51
C GLU A 239 1.25 15.14 -8.56
N ASP A 240 0.39 15.03 -7.56
CA ASP A 240 0.21 16.08 -6.55
C ASP A 240 1.52 16.29 -5.76
N PRO A 241 2.14 17.49 -5.79
CA PRO A 241 3.33 17.76 -4.99
C PRO A 241 3.13 17.52 -3.49
N ALA A 242 1.90 17.72 -2.97
CA ALA A 242 1.57 17.49 -1.58
C ALA A 242 1.53 15.99 -1.20
N ALA A 243 1.50 15.09 -2.18
CA ALA A 243 1.67 13.65 -1.98
C ALA A 243 3.15 13.22 -1.95
N LEU A 244 4.08 14.15 -2.20
CA LEU A 244 5.51 13.87 -2.31
C LEU A 244 6.34 14.64 -1.27
N ASP A 245 6.09 15.93 -1.10
CA ASP A 245 6.83 16.81 -0.18
C ASP A 245 6.56 16.41 1.28
N GLY A 246 7.59 15.86 1.93
CA GLY A 246 7.59 15.53 3.35
C GLY A 246 8.23 16.61 4.24
N GLY A 247 8.49 17.81 3.70
CA GLY A 247 9.11 18.92 4.41
C GLY A 247 10.64 18.91 4.34
N GLU A 248 11.28 19.73 5.18
CA GLU A 248 12.74 19.97 5.15
C GLU A 248 13.56 18.68 5.24
N LYS A 249 13.09 17.73 6.06
CA LYS A 249 13.73 16.42 6.25
C LYS A 249 12.91 15.25 5.72
N GLY A 250 11.83 15.51 4.98
CA GLY A 250 10.91 14.44 4.55
C GLY A 250 10.18 13.73 5.70
N MET A 251 10.12 14.34 6.90
CA MET A 251 9.66 13.71 8.14
C MET A 251 8.30 14.23 8.63
N ASP A 252 7.75 15.29 8.04
CA ASP A 252 6.60 16.02 8.59
C ASP A 252 5.40 15.09 8.85
N ILE A 253 5.05 14.23 7.89
CA ILE A 253 3.93 13.29 8.03
C ILE A 253 4.33 12.05 8.85
N ILE A 254 5.58 11.58 8.72
CA ILE A 254 6.11 10.45 9.50
C ILE A 254 6.01 10.75 11.00
N GLU A 255 6.49 11.92 11.44
CA GLU A 255 6.42 12.34 12.84
C GLU A 255 4.98 12.44 13.35
N ARG A 256 4.04 12.88 12.51
CA ARG A 256 2.62 12.94 12.88
C ARG A 256 2.03 11.54 13.06
N ILE A 257 2.32 10.62 12.15
CA ILE A 257 1.88 9.22 12.29
C ILE A 257 2.41 8.62 13.59
N LEU A 258 3.72 8.76 13.84
CA LEU A 258 4.35 8.24 15.06
C LEU A 258 3.80 8.89 16.33
N ALA A 259 3.57 10.20 16.34
CA ALA A 259 3.01 10.90 17.50
C ALA A 259 1.56 10.49 17.82
N LEU A 260 0.77 10.11 16.81
CA LEU A 260 -0.61 9.68 16.99
C LEU A 260 -0.73 8.20 17.38
N ALA A 261 0.23 7.37 16.97
CA ALA A 261 0.16 5.93 17.10
C ALA A 261 -0.13 5.41 18.53
N PRO A 262 0.45 5.96 19.62
CA PRO A 262 0.15 5.50 20.98
C PRO A 262 -1.29 5.75 21.44
N ARG A 263 -2.04 6.62 20.76
CA ARG A 263 -3.47 6.84 21.06
C ARG A 263 -4.38 5.90 20.27
N LEU A 264 -3.88 5.38 19.14
CA LEU A 264 -4.68 4.67 18.16
C LEU A 264 -4.42 3.16 18.16
N LEU A 265 -3.17 2.73 18.40
CA LEU A 265 -2.78 1.32 18.38
C LEU A 265 -3.14 0.60 19.67
N LYS A 266 -3.40 -0.70 19.58
CA LYS A 266 -3.33 -1.63 20.71
C LYS A 266 -1.91 -1.72 21.25
N ASP A 267 -1.77 -2.22 22.46
CA ASP A 267 -0.48 -2.68 22.97
C ASP A 267 0.09 -3.75 22.02
N SER A 268 1.40 -3.69 21.74
CA SER A 268 2.07 -4.49 20.70
C SER A 268 1.60 -4.24 19.26
N GLY A 269 0.73 -3.24 19.03
CA GLY A 269 0.34 -2.79 17.69
C GLY A 269 1.54 -2.30 16.88
N SER A 270 1.49 -2.49 15.56
CA SER A 270 2.63 -2.23 14.69
C SER A 270 2.36 -1.11 13.68
N ILE A 271 3.42 -0.41 13.30
CA ILE A 271 3.44 0.64 12.29
C ILE A 271 4.42 0.21 11.20
N PHE A 272 3.98 0.27 9.95
CA PHE A 272 4.81 0.01 8.78
C PHE A 272 4.84 1.23 7.88
N LEU A 273 6.03 1.74 7.59
CA LEU A 273 6.23 2.96 6.80
C LEU A 273 7.15 2.70 5.62
N GLU A 274 6.78 3.16 4.43
CA GLU A 274 7.73 3.41 3.33
C GLU A 274 8.44 4.75 3.57
N VAL A 275 9.75 4.81 3.36
CA VAL A 275 10.59 5.95 3.71
C VAL A 275 11.74 6.20 2.72
N ASP A 276 12.39 7.35 2.85
CA ASP A 276 13.67 7.63 2.20
C ASP A 276 14.83 6.89 2.90
N PRO A 277 15.91 6.49 2.19
CA PRO A 277 17.07 5.83 2.79
C PRO A 277 17.76 6.58 3.94
N ARG A 278 17.56 7.89 4.06
CA ARG A 278 18.06 8.72 5.18
C ARG A 278 17.21 8.65 6.44
N HIS A 279 15.96 8.21 6.35
CA HIS A 279 15.01 8.22 7.47
C HIS A 279 15.25 7.21 8.58
N PRO A 280 15.83 6.01 8.39
CA PRO A 280 16.06 5.09 9.51
C PRO A 280 16.81 5.72 10.68
N GLU A 281 17.87 6.48 10.40
CA GLU A 281 18.65 7.18 11.44
C GLU A 281 17.83 8.33 12.07
N LEU A 282 17.14 9.12 11.25
CA LEU A 282 16.33 10.25 11.71
C LEU A 282 15.15 9.81 12.59
N VAL A 283 14.43 8.76 12.18
CA VAL A 283 13.33 8.16 12.95
C VAL A 283 13.86 7.53 14.23
N GLY A 284 15.01 6.84 14.17
CA GLY A 284 15.66 6.29 15.35
C GLY A 284 15.98 7.37 16.40
N GLY A 285 16.62 8.46 15.99
CA GLY A 285 16.92 9.58 16.87
C GLY A 285 15.68 10.29 17.40
N TRP A 286 14.65 10.46 16.55
CA TRP A 286 13.38 11.07 16.97
C TRP A 286 12.67 10.22 18.02
N LEU A 287 12.59 8.90 17.85
CA LEU A 287 11.99 7.98 18.82
C LEU A 287 12.76 7.95 20.14
N GLN A 288 14.10 7.95 20.10
CA GLN A 288 14.93 8.01 21.30
C GLN A 288 14.72 9.31 22.10
N SER A 289 14.42 10.42 21.42
CA SER A 289 14.10 11.69 22.08
C SER A 289 12.70 11.73 22.72
N ARG A 290 11.86 10.71 22.48
CA ARG A 290 10.45 10.63 22.91
C ARG A 290 10.09 9.27 23.51
N PRO A 291 10.75 8.87 24.62
CA PRO A 291 10.46 7.59 25.27
C PRO A 291 9.02 7.51 25.82
N ASP A 292 8.37 8.65 26.06
CA ASP A 292 6.97 8.77 26.50
C ASP A 292 5.96 8.16 25.51
N LEU A 293 6.31 8.10 24.22
CA LEU A 293 5.45 7.50 23.19
C LEU A 293 5.41 5.97 23.29
N SER A 294 6.32 5.33 24.04
CA SER A 294 6.39 3.86 24.14
C SER A 294 6.44 3.17 22.77
N LEU A 295 7.18 3.77 21.82
CA LEU A 295 7.38 3.25 20.47
C LEU A 295 8.83 2.80 20.29
N GLN A 296 9.03 1.65 19.67
CA GLN A 296 10.34 1.08 19.39
C GLN A 296 10.49 0.80 17.89
N LEU A 297 11.59 1.26 17.28
CA LEU A 297 11.98 0.82 15.94
C LEU A 297 12.46 -0.63 16.02
N VAL A 298 11.68 -1.55 15.49
CA VAL A 298 11.92 -3.00 15.55
C VAL A 298 12.82 -3.44 14.41
N ALA A 299 12.56 -2.96 13.20
CA ALA A 299 13.30 -3.37 12.02
C ALA A 299 13.34 -2.30 10.93
N VAL A 300 14.39 -2.37 10.12
CA VAL A 300 14.57 -1.60 8.88
C VAL A 300 14.74 -2.62 7.76
N ARG A 301 13.83 -2.64 6.80
CA ARG A 301 13.89 -3.54 5.65
C ARG A 301 14.36 -2.79 4.41
N ARG A 302 15.19 -3.46 3.63
CA ARG A 302 15.70 -2.96 2.34
C ARG A 302 14.76 -3.36 1.21
N ASP A 303 14.64 -2.51 0.20
CA ASP A 303 13.97 -2.83 -1.07
C ASP A 303 14.80 -3.80 -1.92
N PHE A 304 14.24 -4.25 -3.06
CA PHE A 304 14.93 -5.12 -4.00
C PHE A 304 16.23 -4.50 -4.58
N CYS A 305 16.41 -3.18 -4.51
CA CYS A 305 17.62 -2.46 -4.89
C CYS A 305 18.66 -2.40 -3.75
N GLY A 306 18.38 -3.01 -2.59
CA GLY A 306 19.26 -3.04 -1.44
C GLY A 306 19.30 -1.73 -0.65
N ARG A 307 18.37 -0.80 -0.85
CA ARG A 307 18.30 0.48 -0.11
C ARG A 307 17.36 0.35 1.08
N PRO A 308 17.69 0.91 2.26
CA PRO A 308 16.72 1.03 3.35
C PRO A 308 15.47 1.76 2.83
N ARG A 309 14.31 1.10 2.95
CA ARG A 309 13.07 1.59 2.33
C ARG A 309 11.86 1.49 3.23
N PHE A 310 11.87 0.54 4.17
CA PHE A 310 10.72 0.30 5.03
C PHE A 310 11.13 0.28 6.49
N LEU A 311 10.28 0.84 7.35
CA LEU A 311 10.43 0.80 8.80
C LEU A 311 9.29 -0.01 9.42
N HIS A 312 9.63 -0.81 10.42
CA HIS A 312 8.68 -1.43 11.33
C HIS A 312 8.90 -0.86 12.72
N VAL A 313 7.90 -0.12 13.21
CA VAL A 313 7.87 0.41 14.57
C VAL A 313 6.77 -0.31 15.33
N ARG A 314 6.99 -0.65 16.59
CA ARG A 314 6.00 -1.32 17.44
C ARG A 314 5.74 -0.50 18.68
N ARG A 315 4.48 -0.43 19.10
CA ARG A 315 4.09 0.09 20.40
C ARG A 315 4.43 -0.96 21.46
N SER A 316 5.27 -0.61 22.41
CA SER A 316 5.51 -1.43 23.60
C SER A 316 4.21 -1.58 24.37
N GLY A 317 3.89 -2.80 24.81
CA GLY A 317 2.80 -3.00 25.76
C GLY A 317 3.12 -2.30 27.08
N ALA A 318 2.10 -1.94 27.85
CA ALA A 318 2.34 -1.55 29.24
C ALA A 318 3.12 -2.70 29.93
N PRO A 319 4.15 -2.41 30.74
CA PRO A 319 4.79 -3.46 31.53
C PRO A 319 3.71 -4.15 32.38
N ASP A 320 3.63 -5.47 32.30
CA ASP A 320 2.67 -6.26 33.07
C ASP A 320 2.76 -5.89 34.57
N GLY A 321 1.65 -5.38 35.12
CA GLY A 321 1.34 -5.45 36.56
C GLY A 321 1.65 -4.23 37.42
N CYS A 322 0.64 -3.37 37.59
CA CYS A 322 0.06 -3.15 38.92
C CYS A 322 -1.47 -3.17 38.75
N PRO A 323 -2.21 -4.08 39.41
CA PRO A 323 -3.66 -3.99 39.41
C PRO A 323 -4.02 -2.68 40.10
N VAL A 324 -4.67 -1.78 39.38
CA VAL A 324 -5.38 -0.69 40.04
C VAL A 324 -6.54 -1.36 40.76
N ASP A 325 -6.48 -1.42 42.08
CA ASP A 325 -7.59 -1.83 42.93
C ASP A 325 -8.81 -0.99 42.53
N VAL A 326 -9.70 -1.57 41.72
CA VAL A 326 -11.06 -1.06 41.58
C VAL A 326 -11.75 -1.39 42.88
N GLN A 327 -11.76 -0.44 43.83
CA GLN A 327 -12.60 -0.56 45.00
C GLN A 327 -14.05 -0.79 44.52
N PRO A 328 -14.73 -1.85 44.98
CA PRO A 328 -16.14 -2.02 44.67
C PRO A 328 -16.91 -0.82 45.23
N GLY A 329 -17.61 -0.11 44.35
CA GLY A 329 -18.49 1.00 44.74
C GLY A 329 -19.55 0.55 45.76
N PRO A 330 -20.08 1.48 46.57
CA PRO A 330 -21.01 1.15 47.63
C PRO A 330 -22.27 0.49 47.06
N PRO A 331 -22.86 -0.49 47.77
CA PRO A 331 -24.06 -1.18 47.31
C PRO A 331 -25.23 -0.20 47.15
N PRO A 332 -26.14 -0.44 46.19
CA PRO A 332 -27.27 0.44 45.94
C PRO A 332 -28.18 0.54 47.16
N ALA A 333 -28.56 1.77 47.51
CA ALA A 333 -29.49 2.06 48.59
C ALA A 333 -30.85 1.38 48.31
N ARG A 334 -31.37 0.67 49.32
CA ARG A 334 -32.72 0.10 49.29
C ARG A 334 -33.74 1.23 49.13
N ALA A 335 -34.63 1.10 48.16
CA ALA A 335 -35.78 1.97 48.00
C ALA A 335 -36.72 1.85 49.23
N PRO A 336 -37.30 2.96 49.74
CA PRO A 336 -38.29 2.90 50.78
C PRO A 336 -39.61 2.33 50.22
N GLY A 337 -40.22 1.43 51.00
CA GLY A 337 -41.55 0.86 50.74
C GLY A 337 -42.69 1.75 51.22
#